data_AF-A0AB35YK70-F1
#
_entry.id   AF-A0AB35YK70-F1
#
_cell.length_a   1.000
_cell.length_b   1.000
_cell.length_c   1.000
_cell.angle_alpha   90.00
_cell.angle_beta   90.00
_cell.angle_gamma   90.00
#
_symmetry.space_group_name_H-M   'P 1'
#
loop_
_entity.id
_entity.type
_entity.pdbx_description
1 polymer ?
#
loop_
_entity_poly.entity_id
_entity_poly.type
_entity_poly.pdbx_seq_one_letter_code
_entity_poly.pdbx_strand_id
1 'polypeptide(L)'
;MASFEIGARSLFNFRNERFFLLVEDEITIPDKGVEIDPVNIYEIDQQTFNFIRDEGDTPVVVPRFNLPPVPPGFKLERKCIFSVNNSYFVIYDLENGTDNNVLLRISAALFNSLRNSGVRECIPQDFIN
;
A
#
# COMPACT_ATOMS: atom_id res chain seq x y z
N MET A 1 19.75 0.11 -17.20
CA MET A 1 20.22 1.04 -16.14
C MET A 1 19.48 0.66 -14.87
N ALA A 2 20.16 0.61 -13.74
CA ALA A 2 19.49 0.36 -12.46
C ALA A 2 18.73 1.61 -11.99
N SER A 3 17.53 1.43 -11.44
CA SER A 3 16.76 2.49 -10.77
C SER A 3 16.52 2.14 -9.30
N PHE A 4 16.40 3.18 -8.47
CA PHE A 4 16.07 3.12 -7.05
C PHE A 4 15.15 4.29 -6.77
N GLU A 5 13.86 4.03 -6.71
CA GLU A 5 12.80 5.03 -6.74
C GLU A 5 11.77 4.78 -5.64
N ILE A 6 10.99 5.81 -5.32
CA ILE A 6 9.76 5.64 -4.55
C ILE A 6 8.64 5.49 -5.58
N GLY A 7 7.95 4.36 -5.54
CA GLY A 7 6.77 4.07 -6.35
C GLY A 7 5.50 4.65 -5.75
N ALA A 8 4.46 3.83 -5.66
CA ALA A 8 3.19 4.25 -5.10
C ALA A 8 3.28 4.68 -3.62
N ARG A 9 2.69 5.84 -3.30
CA ARG A 9 2.68 6.39 -1.94
C ARG A 9 1.30 6.90 -1.53
N SER A 10 0.93 6.65 -0.29
CA SER A 10 -0.39 7.08 0.20
C SER A 10 -0.48 7.19 1.71
N LEU A 11 -1.38 8.03 2.16
CA LEU A 11 -1.77 8.18 3.56
C LEU A 11 -3.05 7.39 3.83
N PHE A 12 -3.07 6.56 4.87
CA PHE A 12 -4.25 5.84 5.31
C PHE A 12 -4.65 6.21 6.74
N ASN A 13 -5.85 6.76 6.89
CA ASN A 13 -6.46 7.03 8.19
C ASN A 13 -7.44 5.89 8.52
N PHE A 14 -7.12 5.12 9.57
CA PHE A 14 -8.02 4.12 10.12
C PHE A 14 -8.84 4.71 11.27
N ARG A 15 -10.11 5.02 10.98
CA ARG A 15 -11.14 5.42 11.97
C ARG A 15 -10.83 6.68 12.80
N ASN A 16 -9.95 7.55 12.32
CA ASN A 16 -9.41 8.70 13.06
C ASN A 16 -8.66 8.30 14.35
N GLU A 17 -8.18 7.06 14.43
CA GLU A 17 -7.51 6.50 15.59
C GLU A 17 -6.06 6.12 15.29
N ARG A 18 -5.80 5.56 14.10
CA ARG A 18 -4.48 5.10 13.68
C ARG A 18 -4.18 5.64 12.29
N PHE A 19 -2.95 6.10 12.10
CA PHE A 19 -2.53 6.83 10.91
C PHE A 19 -1.34 6.11 10.29
N PHE A 20 -1.39 5.90 8.98
CA PHE A 20 -0.39 5.12 8.27
C PHE A 20 0.12 5.87 7.04
N LEU A 21 1.41 5.75 6.78
CA LEU A 21 2.05 6.07 5.51
C LEU A 21 2.40 4.74 4.82
N LEU A 22 1.94 4.58 3.59
CA LEU A 22 2.27 3.46 2.73
C LEU A 22 3.22 3.96 1.65
N VAL A 23 4.35 3.29 1.47
CA VAL A 23 5.40 3.67 0.50
C VAL A 23 5.91 2.42 -0.19
N GLU A 24 5.87 2.42 -1.51
CA GLU A 24 6.55 1.44 -2.34
C GLU A 24 8.00 1.85 -2.59
N ASP A 25 8.92 0.92 -2.32
CA ASP A 25 10.30 1.04 -2.80
C ASP A 25 10.39 0.30 -4.14
N GLU A 26 10.91 0.94 -5.18
CA GLU A 26 11.11 0.30 -6.49
C GLU A 26 12.61 0.20 -6.82
N ILE A 27 13.09 -1.03 -7.00
CA ILE A 27 14.45 -1.33 -7.40
C ILE A 27 14.43 -2.24 -8.61
N THR A 28 14.89 -1.71 -9.74
CA THR A 28 14.88 -2.44 -11.00
C THR A 28 16.28 -2.48 -11.60
N ILE A 29 16.77 -3.67 -11.92
CA ILE A 29 18.03 -3.89 -12.67
C ILE A 29 17.69 -4.77 -13.88
N PRO A 30 17.20 -4.19 -14.99
CA PRO A 30 16.64 -4.95 -16.12
C PRO A 30 17.65 -5.94 -16.71
N ASP A 31 18.90 -5.50 -16.83
CA ASP A 31 20.03 -6.24 -17.38
C ASP A 31 20.35 -7.53 -16.58
N LYS A 32 19.81 -7.64 -15.36
CA LYS A 32 19.96 -8.76 -14.43
C LYS A 32 18.64 -9.44 -14.09
N GLY A 33 17.51 -8.95 -14.60
CA GLY A 33 16.17 -9.43 -14.25
C GLY A 33 15.84 -9.26 -12.77
N VAL A 34 16.38 -8.23 -12.11
CA VAL A 34 16.02 -7.91 -10.72
C VAL A 34 14.89 -6.89 -10.72
N GLU A 35 13.85 -7.19 -9.97
CA GLU A 35 12.70 -6.33 -9.68
C GLU A 35 12.32 -6.55 -8.22
N ILE A 36 12.33 -5.48 -7.44
CA ILE A 36 11.97 -5.46 -6.03
C ILE A 36 11.08 -4.23 -5.84
N ASP A 37 9.82 -4.46 -5.50
CA ASP A 37 8.75 -3.46 -5.45
C ASP A 37 7.89 -3.56 -4.18
N PRO A 38 8.48 -3.71 -2.97
CA PRO A 38 7.71 -3.89 -1.75
C PRO A 38 6.96 -2.61 -1.35
N VAL A 39 5.68 -2.75 -1.02
CA VAL A 39 4.99 -1.74 -0.19
C VAL A 39 5.38 -1.93 1.27
N ASN A 40 5.84 -0.85 1.90
CA ASN A 40 6.08 -0.72 3.33
C ASN A 40 4.96 0.09 3.98
N ILE A 41 4.63 -0.24 5.22
CA ILE A 41 3.61 0.48 6.02
C ILE A 41 4.28 1.02 7.26
N TYR A 42 4.19 2.32 7.47
CA TYR A 42 4.66 3.01 8.65
C TYR A 42 3.44 3.52 9.43
N GLU A 43 3.32 3.14 10.69
CA GLU A 43 2.37 3.76 11.60
C GLU A 43 3.00 5.04 12.15
N ILE A 44 2.30 6.15 11.97
CA ILE A 44 2.76 7.50 12.32
C ILE A 44 1.74 8.16 13.24
N ASP A 45 2.17 9.19 13.95
CA ASP A 45 1.24 10.01 14.74
C ASP A 45 0.35 10.90 13.85
N GLN A 46 -0.73 11.43 14.43
CA GLN A 46 -1.67 12.29 13.73
C GLN A 46 -1.05 13.61 13.23
N GLN A 47 -0.09 14.16 13.96
CA GLN A 47 0.57 15.42 13.60
C GLN A 47 1.42 15.21 12.33
N THR A 48 2.25 14.17 12.31
CA THR A 48 3.04 13.75 11.16
C THR A 48 2.15 13.44 9.95
N PHE A 49 1.04 12.72 10.15
CA PHE A 49 0.06 12.47 9.09
C PHE A 49 -0.49 13.77 8.48
N ASN A 50 -0.88 14.72 9.32
CA ASN A 50 -1.41 16.00 8.86
C ASN A 50 -0.35 16.81 8.11
N PHE A 51 0.89 16.84 8.60
CA PHE A 51 1.99 17.52 7.90
C PHE A 51 2.22 16.96 6.50
N ILE A 52 2.31 15.63 6.35
CA ILE A 52 2.49 15.00 5.03
C ILE A 52 1.29 15.27 4.12
N ARG A 53 0.05 15.20 4.66
CA ARG A 53 -1.17 15.49 3.89
C ARG A 53 -1.15 16.91 3.35
N ASP A 54 -0.74 17.88 4.17
CA ASP A 54 -0.84 19.30 3.86
C ASP A 54 0.21 19.75 2.81
N GLU A 55 1.27 18.97 2.58
CA GLU A 55 2.19 19.13 1.42
C GLU A 55 1.50 18.85 0.07
N GLY A 56 0.43 18.05 0.05
CA GLY A 56 -0.42 17.81 -1.13
C GLY A 56 0.09 16.77 -2.14
N ASP A 57 1.31 16.26 -1.98
CA ASP A 57 1.94 15.30 -2.90
C ASP A 57 1.68 13.82 -2.53
N THR A 58 1.12 13.55 -1.34
CA THR A 58 0.76 12.20 -0.90
C THR A 58 -0.74 12.10 -0.63
N PRO A 59 -1.51 11.38 -1.46
CA PRO A 59 -2.96 11.35 -1.32
C PRO A 59 -3.43 10.49 -0.15
N VAL A 60 -4.56 10.89 0.43
CA VAL A 60 -5.26 10.09 1.44
C VAL A 60 -6.13 9.03 0.74
N VAL A 61 -5.78 7.76 0.93
CA VAL A 61 -6.52 6.63 0.35
C VAL A 61 -7.71 6.25 1.21
N VAL A 62 -8.86 6.05 0.54
CA VAL A 62 -10.09 5.58 1.17
C VAL A 62 -10.28 4.10 0.83
N PRO A 63 -10.39 3.21 1.83
CA PRO A 63 -10.63 1.80 1.57
C PRO A 63 -11.89 1.56 0.74
N ARG A 64 -11.79 0.67 -0.24
CA ARG A 64 -12.89 0.24 -1.10
C ARG A 64 -13.41 -1.12 -0.65
N PHE A 65 -14.65 -1.43 -1.03
CA PHE A 65 -15.25 -2.75 -0.83
C PHE A 65 -15.28 -3.60 -2.10
N ASN A 66 -15.01 -2.97 -3.25
CA ASN A 66 -14.89 -3.60 -4.56
C ASN A 66 -13.62 -3.09 -5.24
N LEU A 67 -13.04 -3.92 -6.11
CA LEU A 67 -11.93 -3.47 -6.94
C LEU A 67 -12.36 -2.35 -7.89
N PRO A 68 -11.51 -1.34 -8.13
CA PRO A 68 -11.80 -0.33 -9.14
C PRO A 68 -11.79 -0.97 -10.54
N PRO A 69 -12.49 -0.38 -11.52
CA PRO A 69 -12.30 -0.74 -12.92
C PRO A 69 -10.83 -0.53 -13.31
N VAL A 70 -10.23 -1.53 -13.97
CA VAL A 70 -8.87 -1.43 -14.49
C VAL A 70 -8.97 -0.95 -15.94
N PRO A 71 -8.49 0.25 -16.29
CA PRO A 71 -8.57 0.74 -17.66
C PRO A 71 -7.71 -0.10 -18.62
N PRO A 72 -8.01 -0.09 -19.94
CA PRO A 72 -7.18 -0.80 -20.92
C PRO A 72 -5.72 -0.33 -20.88
N GLY A 73 -4.80 -1.28 -20.79
CA GLY A 73 -3.35 -1.02 -20.71
C GLY A 73 -2.78 -0.93 -19.29
N PHE A 74 -3.63 -0.90 -18.27
CA PHE A 74 -3.24 -0.87 -16.85
C PHE A 74 -3.32 -2.28 -16.26
N LYS A 75 -2.56 -2.51 -15.19
CA LYS A 75 -2.61 -3.78 -14.44
C LYS A 75 -2.78 -3.48 -12.97
N LEU A 76 -3.60 -4.29 -12.30
CA LEU A 76 -3.74 -4.22 -10.86
C LEU A 76 -2.82 -5.27 -10.23
N GLU A 77 -1.70 -4.81 -9.70
CA GLU A 77 -0.68 -5.63 -9.06
C GLU A 77 -0.99 -5.76 -7.57
N ARG A 78 -1.02 -6.98 -7.04
CA ARG A 78 -1.22 -7.18 -5.61
C ARG A 78 0.13 -7.15 -4.90
N LYS A 79 0.37 -6.11 -4.11
CA LYS A 79 1.62 -5.94 -3.36
C LYS A 79 1.63 -6.75 -2.06
N CYS A 80 0.60 -6.64 -1.21
CA CYS A 80 0.51 -7.42 0.03
C CYS A 80 -0.89 -7.43 0.69
N ILE A 81 -1.04 -8.20 1.77
CA ILE A 81 -2.18 -8.11 2.69
C ILE A 81 -1.80 -7.38 3.97
N PHE A 82 -2.73 -6.67 4.58
CA PHE A 82 -2.51 -5.86 5.78
C PHE A 82 -3.70 -6.01 6.74
N SER A 83 -3.45 -6.01 8.05
CA SER A 83 -4.51 -6.03 9.06
C SER A 83 -4.28 -5.01 10.18
N VAL A 84 -5.38 -4.43 10.67
CA VAL A 84 -5.39 -3.45 11.76
C VAL A 84 -6.71 -3.56 12.53
N ASN A 85 -6.65 -3.77 13.85
CA ASN A 85 -7.81 -3.87 14.76
C ASN A 85 -8.98 -4.71 14.19
N ASN A 86 -8.70 -5.97 13.83
CA ASN A 86 -9.65 -6.92 13.21
C ASN A 86 -10.30 -6.42 11.90
N SER A 87 -9.66 -5.47 11.22
CA SER A 87 -9.98 -5.08 9.85
C SER A 87 -8.87 -5.56 8.93
N TYR A 88 -9.25 -6.05 7.76
CA TYR A 88 -8.36 -6.76 6.85
C TYR A 88 -8.40 -6.12 5.48
N PHE A 89 -7.24 -5.99 4.86
CA PHE A 89 -7.04 -5.27 3.62
C PHE A 89 -6.13 -6.04 2.67
N VAL A 90 -6.35 -5.84 1.38
CA VAL A 90 -5.37 -6.13 0.33
C VAL A 90 -4.91 -4.80 -0.23
N ILE A 91 -3.60 -4.63 -0.37
CA ILE A 91 -2.99 -3.48 -1.02
C ILE A 91 -2.65 -3.88 -2.44
N TYR A 92 -3.15 -3.10 -3.38
CA TYR A 92 -2.77 -3.19 -4.78
C TYR A 92 -2.09 -1.90 -5.21
N ASP A 93 -1.24 -2.01 -6.21
CA ASP A 93 -0.85 -0.89 -7.06
C ASP A 93 -1.54 -1.00 -8.43
N LEU A 94 -1.81 0.14 -9.06
CA LEU A 94 -2.31 0.21 -10.42
C LEU A 94 -1.15 0.58 -11.34
N GLU A 95 -0.41 -0.43 -11.78
CA GLU A 95 0.71 -0.32 -12.70
C GLU A 95 0.36 0.44 -13.99
N ASN A 96 1.27 1.32 -14.42
CA ASN A 96 1.08 2.29 -15.50
C ASN A 96 -0.06 3.31 -15.26
N GLY A 97 -0.58 3.34 -14.03
CA GLY A 97 -1.67 4.13 -13.50
C GLY A 97 -1.27 5.47 -12.95
N THR A 98 -1.53 5.54 -11.66
CA THR A 98 -1.13 6.62 -10.77
C THR A 98 -0.25 5.95 -9.73
N ASP A 99 0.70 6.68 -9.16
CA ASP A 99 1.56 6.23 -8.06
C ASP A 99 0.78 6.13 -6.73
N ASN A 100 -0.40 5.50 -6.75
CA ASN A 100 -1.35 5.45 -5.66
C ASN A 100 -1.77 4.01 -5.36
N ASN A 101 -1.64 3.66 -4.09
CA ASN A 101 -2.13 2.40 -3.57
C ASN A 101 -3.67 2.31 -3.59
N VAL A 102 -4.19 1.14 -3.92
CA VAL A 102 -5.59 0.76 -3.74
C VAL A 102 -5.72 -0.14 -2.52
N LEU A 103 -6.43 0.33 -1.50
CA LEU A 103 -6.78 -0.47 -0.32
C LEU A 103 -8.15 -1.11 -0.50
N LEU A 104 -8.18 -2.42 -0.72
CA LEU A 104 -9.41 -3.21 -0.74
C LEU A 104 -9.68 -3.80 0.64
N ARG A 105 -10.78 -3.42 1.28
CA ARG A 105 -11.24 -4.06 2.51
C ARG A 105 -11.79 -5.44 2.20
N ILE A 106 -11.34 -6.45 2.92
CA ILE A 106 -11.71 -7.86 2.72
C ILE A 106 -12.20 -8.51 4.03
N SER A 107 -12.79 -9.69 3.90
CA SER A 107 -13.20 -10.50 5.05
C SER A 107 -11.99 -11.18 5.71
N ALA A 108 -12.15 -11.53 6.99
CA ALA A 108 -11.15 -12.34 7.71
C ALA A 108 -10.89 -13.69 7.03
N ALA A 109 -11.95 -14.31 6.48
CA ALA A 109 -11.84 -15.57 5.76
C ALA A 109 -10.96 -15.43 4.50
N LEU A 110 -11.18 -14.38 3.70
CA LEU A 110 -10.34 -14.11 2.53
C LEU A 110 -8.91 -13.78 2.93
N PHE A 111 -8.71 -12.97 3.97
CA PHE A 111 -7.37 -12.62 4.46
C PHE A 111 -6.58 -13.86 4.86
N ASN A 112 -7.19 -14.75 5.65
CA ASN A 112 -6.56 -16.00 6.06
C ASN A 112 -6.30 -16.93 4.86
N SER A 113 -7.22 -17.00 3.89
CA SER A 113 -7.01 -17.77 2.66
C SER A 113 -5.81 -17.25 1.88
N LEU A 114 -5.68 -15.93 1.72
CA LEU A 114 -4.55 -15.30 1.03
C LEU A 114 -3.24 -15.58 1.78
N ARG A 115 -3.21 -15.34 3.09
CA ARG A 115 -2.05 -15.64 3.93
C ARG A 115 -1.61 -17.10 3.80
N ASN A 116 -2.55 -18.04 3.86
CA ASN A 116 -2.26 -19.47 3.76
C ASN A 116 -1.78 -19.88 2.35
N SER A 117 -2.12 -19.09 1.32
CA SER A 117 -1.60 -19.28 -0.04
C SER A 117 -0.22 -18.66 -0.27
N GLY A 118 0.42 -18.11 0.78
CA GLY A 118 1.77 -17.55 0.72
C GLY A 118 1.82 -16.08 0.32
N VAL A 119 0.70 -15.37 0.36
CA VAL A 119 0.66 -13.93 0.09
C VAL A 119 1.35 -13.20 1.24
N ARG A 120 2.30 -12.32 0.90
CA ARG A 120 3.03 -11.51 1.86
C ARG A 120 2.08 -10.65 2.69
N GLU A 121 2.28 -10.67 4.00
CA GLU A 121 1.68 -9.73 4.94
C GLU A 121 2.61 -8.53 5.14
N CYS A 122 2.08 -7.32 4.93
CA CYS A 122 2.74 -6.08 5.30
C CYS A 122 2.45 -5.78 6.77
N ILE A 123 3.50 -5.88 7.59
CA ILE A 123 3.43 -5.58 9.02
C ILE A 123 3.79 -4.10 9.20
N PRO A 124 2.92 -3.27 9.81
CA PRO A 124 3.25 -1.88 10.10
C PRO A 124 4.49 -1.76 10.98
N GLN A 125 5.38 -0.86 10.61
CA GLN A 125 6.51 -0.43 11.43
C GLN A 125 6.06 0.75 12.28
N ASP A 126 6.28 0.68 13.60
CA ASP A 126 5.91 1.74 14.53
C ASP A 126 6.94 2.87 14.48
N PHE A 127 6.49 4.07 14.09
CA PHE A 127 7.28 5.31 14.02
C PHE A 127 6.72 6.39 14.93
N ILE A 128 5.85 6.02 15.87
CA ILE A 128 5.34 6.93 16.90
C ILE A 128 6.44 7.13 17.94
N ASN A 129 6.98 8.35 18.03
CA ASN A 129 7.95 8.75 19.07
C ASN A 129 7.26 9.21 20.36
#